data_AF-A0A957M390-F1
#
_entry.id   AF-A0A957M390-F1
#
_cell.length_a   1.000
_cell.length_b   1.000
_cell.length_c   1.000
_cell.angle_alpha   90.00
_cell.angle_beta   90.00
_cell.angle_gamma   90.00
#
_symmetry.space_group_name_H-M   'P 1'
#
loop_
_entity.id
_entity.type
_entity.pdbx_description
1 polymer ?
#
loop_
_entity_poly.entity_id
_entity_poly.type
_entity_poly.pdbx_seq_one_letter_code
_entity_poly.pdbx_strand_id
1 'polypeptide(L)' 'VQTAIGLGIPVPAFSGSLAYYDSYRSARLPANLIQAQRDLFGAHTYERVDMEGVFHSDWG' A
#
# COMPACT_ATOMS: atom_id res chain seq x y z
N VAL A 1 -6.68 -17.61 -10.98
CA VAL A 1 -6.89 -17.04 -9.62
C VAL A 1 -8.39 -16.91 -9.31
N GLN A 2 -9.17 -16.14 -10.09
CA GLN A 2 -10.62 -15.95 -9.86
C GLN A 2 -11.41 -17.26 -9.69
N THR A 3 -11.27 -18.22 -10.62
CA THR A 3 -11.98 -19.51 -10.54
C THR A 3 -11.62 -20.30 -9.28
N ALA A 4 -10.34 -20.37 -8.91
CA ALA A 4 -9.90 -21.09 -7.73
C ALA A 4 -10.49 -20.47 -6.44
N ILE A 5 -10.51 -19.14 -6.34
CA ILE A 5 -11.13 -18.42 -5.22
C ILE A 5 -12.64 -18.69 -5.17
N GLY A 6 -13.34 -18.61 -6.30
CA GLY A 6 -14.78 -18.87 -6.37
C GLY A 6 -15.17 -20.30 -5.97
N LEU A 7 -14.24 -21.26 -6.08
CA LEU A 7 -14.42 -22.64 -5.67
C LEU A 7 -13.83 -22.95 -4.28
N GLY A 8 -13.25 -21.97 -3.57
CA GLY A 8 -12.61 -22.20 -2.27
C GLY A 8 -11.31 -23.02 -2.32
N ILE A 9 -10.67 -23.12 -3.49
CA ILE A 9 -9.41 -23.87 -3.67
C ILE A 9 -8.23 -22.96 -3.34
N PRO A 10 -7.39 -23.31 -2.33
CA PRO A 10 -6.25 -22.48 -1.95
C PRO A 10 -5.18 -22.48 -3.05
N VAL A 11 -4.81 -21.28 -3.53
CA VAL A 11 -3.78 -21.07 -4.55
C VAL A 11 -2.77 -19.98 -4.14
N PRO A 12 -2.11 -20.10 -2.96
CA PRO A 12 -1.33 -19.01 -2.36
C PRO A 12 -0.19 -18.53 -3.26
N ALA A 13 0.52 -19.43 -3.95
CA ALA A 13 1.59 -19.06 -4.85
C ALA A 13 1.08 -18.23 -6.05
N PHE A 14 -0.01 -18.66 -6.70
CA PHE A 14 -0.56 -17.92 -7.84
C PHE A 14 -1.17 -16.57 -7.44
N SER A 15 -1.87 -16.51 -6.31
CA SER A 15 -2.38 -15.24 -5.78
C SER A 15 -1.24 -14.29 -5.41
N GLY A 16 -0.19 -14.79 -4.75
CA GLY A 16 1.00 -14.02 -4.40
C GLY A 16 1.76 -13.50 -5.62
N SER A 17 2.00 -14.34 -6.63
CA SER A 17 2.68 -13.92 -7.87
C SER A 17 1.92 -12.83 -8.61
N LEU A 18 0.59 -12.93 -8.69
CA LEU A 18 -0.24 -11.91 -9.32
C LEU A 18 -0.21 -10.60 -8.54
N ALA A 19 -0.39 -10.66 -7.21
CA ALA A 19 -0.32 -9.48 -6.34
C ALA A 19 1.04 -8.78 -6.41
N TYR A 20 2.14 -9.55 -6.47
CA TYR A 20 3.49 -9.02 -6.66
C TYR A 20 3.63 -8.29 -8.00
N TYR A 21 3.25 -8.93 -9.10
CA TYR A 21 3.36 -8.34 -10.43
C TYR A 21 2.55 -7.04 -10.55
N ASP A 22 1.30 -7.04 -10.07
CA ASP A 22 0.45 -5.86 -10.09
C ASP A 22 0.98 -4.74 -9.19
N SER A 23 1.52 -5.08 -8.03
CA SER A 23 2.14 -4.08 -7.14
C SER A 23 3.42 -3.49 -7.76
N TYR A 24 4.26 -4.33 -8.38
CA TYR A 24 5.52 -3.91 -8.97
C TYR A 24 5.32 -2.92 -10.13
N ARG A 25 4.33 -3.16 -10.99
CA ARG A 25 4.02 -2.27 -12.11
C ARG A 25 3.18 -1.04 -11.73
N SER A 26 2.72 -0.94 -10.48
CA SER A 26 1.90 0.18 -10.03
C SER A 26 2.77 1.36 -9.62
N ALA A 27 2.75 2.43 -10.42
CA ALA A 27 3.48 3.66 -10.11
C ALA A 27 3.00 4.35 -8.81
N ARG A 28 1.77 4.06 -8.37
CA ARG A 28 1.20 4.54 -7.11
C ARG A 28 0.54 3.38 -6.37
N LEU A 29 1.00 3.13 -5.15
CA LEU A 29 0.43 2.17 -4.22
C LEU A 29 -0.34 2.90 -3.11
N PRO A 30 -1.29 2.23 -2.44
CA PRO A 30 -2.04 2.80 -1.31
C PRO A 30 -1.18 3.03 -0.04
N ALA A 31 0.15 2.92 -0.14
CA ALA A 31 1.07 3.15 0.97
C ALA A 31 1.03 4.59 1.51
N ASN A 32 0.49 5.54 0.74
CA ASN A 32 0.21 6.90 1.22
C ASN A 32 -0.74 6.92 2.43
N LEU A 33 -1.73 6.03 2.48
CA LEU A 33 -2.63 5.92 3.64
C LEU A 33 -1.90 5.35 4.86
N ILE A 34 -0.99 4.39 4.65
CA ILE A 34 -0.14 3.85 5.71
C ILE A 34 0.75 4.96 6.28
N GLN A 35 1.35 5.78 5.41
CA GLN A 35 2.15 6.93 5.84
C GLN A 35 1.31 7.94 6.64
N ALA A 36 0.09 8.26 6.20
CA ALA A 36 -0.82 9.12 6.94
C ALA A 36 -1.15 8.56 8.34
N GLN A 37 -1.44 7.26 8.45
CA GLN A 37 -1.72 6.61 9.73
C GLN A 37 -0.50 6.61 10.67
N ARG A 38 0.70 6.35 10.14
CA ARG A 38 1.95 6.40 10.92
C ARG A 38 2.23 7.79 11.46
N ASP A 39 1.95 8.83 10.67
CA ASP A 39 2.11 10.21 11.10
C ASP A 39 1.05 10.60 12.15
N LEU A 40 -0.22 10.24 11.91
CA LEU A 40 -1.34 10.48 12.82
C LEU A 40 -1.10 9.92 14.23
N PHE A 41 -0.68 8.65 14.35
CA PHE A 41 -0.55 8.00 15.66
C PHE A 41 0.84 8.11 16.29
N GLY A 42 1.86 8.44 15.50
CA GLY A 42 3.26 8.32 15.93
C GLY A 42 4.17 9.49 15.56
N ALA A 43 3.64 10.56 14.95
CA ALA A 43 4.44 11.69 14.43
C ALA A 43 5.64 11.23 13.58
N HIS A 44 5.44 10.15 12.82
CA HIS A 44 6.51 9.50 12.04
C HIS A 44 6.90 10.26 10.78
N THR A 45 6.23 11.35 10.43
CA THR A 45 6.45 12.16 9.22
C THR A 45 6.22 11.39 7.90
N TYR A 46 6.16 12.13 6.79
CA TYR A 46 6.06 11.58 5.44
C TYR A 46 6.61 12.56 4.38
N GLU A 47 6.81 12.08 3.16
CA GLU A 47 7.20 12.89 1.99
C GLU A 47 5.99 13.22 1.12
N ARG A 48 6.07 14.33 0.38
CA ARG A 48 5.05 14.75 -0.57
C ARG A 48 5.53 14.56 -2.01
N VAL A 49 4.56 14.43 -2.92
CA VAL A 49 4.84 14.24 -4.36
C VAL A 49 5.00 15.55 -5.13
N ASP A 50 4.60 16.68 -4.52
CA ASP A 50 4.57 18.00 -5.14
C ASP A 50 5.64 18.95 -4.58
N MET A 51 6.33 18.56 -3.50
CA MET A 51 7.31 19.38 -2.81
C MET A 51 8.34 18.50 -2.12
N GLU A 52 9.63 18.82 -2.31
CA GLU A 52 10.72 18.17 -1.58
C GLU A 52 10.68 18.56 -0.09
N GLY A 53 10.91 17.58 0.78
CA GLY A 53 10.96 17.79 2.23
C GLY A 53 10.32 16.65 3.02
N VAL A 54 10.42 16.76 4.35
CA VAL A 54 9.81 15.86 5.32
C VAL A 54 8.73 16.63 6.07
N PHE A 55 7.52 16.09 6.08
CA PHE A 55 6.33 16.77 6.58
C PHE A 55 5.73 15.99 7.74
N HIS A 56 5.32 16.72 8.77
CA HIS A 56 4.39 16.26 9.80
C HIS A 56 3.11 17.07 9.65
N SER A 57 1.95 16.43 9.75
CA SER A 57 0.67 17.14 9.77
C SER A 57 0.15 17.24 11.19
N ASP A 58 -0.46 18.38 11.51
CA ASP A 58 -1.30 18.49 12.69
C ASP A 58 -2.64 17.80 12.38
N TRP A 59 -2.96 16.76 13.13
CA TRP A 59 -4.13 15.93 12.91
C TRP A 59 -5.28 16.24 13.88
N GLY A 60 -5.07 17.07 14.91
CA GLY A 60 -6.07 17.38 15.93
C GLY A 60 -5.51 17.88 17.26
#